data_AF-A0A847N4V9-F1
#
_entry.id   AF-A0A847N4V9-F1
#
_cell.length_a   1.000
_cell.length_b   1.000
_cell.length_c   1.000
_cell.angle_alpha   90.00
_cell.angle_beta   90.00
_cell.angle_gamma   90.00
#
_symmetry.space_group_name_H-M   'P 1'
#
loop_
_entity.id
_entity.type
_entity.pdbx_description
1 polymer ?
#
loop_
_entity_poly.entity_id
_entity_poly.type
_entity_poly.pdbx_seq_one_letter_code
_entity_poly.pdbx_strand_id
1 'polypeptide(L)'
;MAKGKKKSSQIRLVVAILAIAATVMVAFDGLKSGEYVAKGYELAFGADLLSLGETSLAKLNFNVFAFAGYFLPLVAAIIIFVVKGKVGALASALCLIGASVVLIILPGLVEVEYAIVGPKLTWDFSWGILVSIGLSALAGIGALYESFLELK
;
A
#
# COMPACT_ATOMS: atom_id res chain seq x y z
N MET A 1 16.05 17.14 -27.64
CA MET A 1 15.76 15.75 -27.21
C MET A 1 16.46 15.34 -25.90
N ALA A 2 17.71 15.72 -25.62
CA ALA A 2 18.43 15.29 -24.39
C ALA A 2 17.80 15.79 -23.06
N LYS A 3 17.23 17.01 -23.02
CA LYS A 3 16.57 17.53 -21.79
C LYS A 3 15.30 16.77 -21.40
N GLY A 4 14.52 16.25 -22.37
CA GLY A 4 13.30 15.48 -22.11
C GLY A 4 13.58 14.13 -21.46
N LYS A 5 14.57 13.39 -21.99
CA LYS A 5 15.02 12.10 -21.42
C LYS A 5 15.56 12.22 -20.00
N LYS A 6 16.29 13.31 -19.68
CA LYS A 6 16.80 13.54 -18.32
C LYS A 6 15.68 13.81 -17.32
N LYS A 7 14.66 14.59 -17.70
CA LYS A 7 13.49 14.90 -16.84
C LYS A 7 12.64 13.67 -16.58
N SER A 8 12.40 12.85 -17.61
CA SER A 8 11.69 11.56 -17.50
C SER A 8 12.37 10.61 -16.51
N SER A 9 13.69 10.42 -16.64
CA SER A 9 14.46 9.58 -15.72
C SER A 9 14.36 10.04 -14.25
N GLN A 10 14.37 11.35 -14.01
CA GLN A 10 14.21 11.91 -12.65
C GLN A 10 12.82 11.65 -12.07
N ILE A 11 11.75 11.81 -12.86
CA ILE A 11 10.38 11.56 -12.39
C ILE A 11 10.21 10.09 -12.02
N ARG A 12 10.69 9.16 -12.85
CA ARG A 12 10.63 7.72 -12.56
C ARG A 12 11.35 7.36 -11.27
N LEU A 13 12.52 7.95 -11.04
CA LEU A 13 13.27 7.76 -9.79
C LEU A 13 12.48 8.25 -8.58
N VAL A 14 11.90 9.45 -8.64
CA VAL A 14 11.07 10.00 -7.56
C VAL A 14 9.86 9.12 -7.29
N VAL A 15 9.14 8.70 -8.33
CA VAL A 15 7.99 7.78 -8.20
C VAL A 15 8.39 6.49 -7.51
N ALA A 16 9.50 5.87 -7.93
CA ALA A 16 9.97 4.64 -7.32
C ALA A 16 10.36 4.81 -5.85
N ILE A 17 11.04 5.90 -5.49
CA ILE A 17 11.38 6.20 -4.09
C ILE A 17 10.12 6.37 -3.25
N LEU A 18 9.14 7.13 -3.74
CA LEU A 18 7.87 7.34 -3.03
C LEU A 18 7.09 6.04 -2.88
N ALA A 19 7.07 5.19 -3.91
CA ALA A 19 6.38 3.90 -3.88
C ALA A 19 7.04 2.89 -2.93
N ILE A 20 8.38 2.86 -2.87
CA ILE A 20 9.13 2.06 -1.89
C ILE A 20 8.86 2.59 -0.48
N ALA A 21 8.94 3.91 -0.28
CA ALA A 21 8.64 4.53 1.01
C ALA A 21 7.21 4.22 1.47
N ALA A 22 6.21 4.28 0.58
CA ALA A 22 4.83 3.91 0.87
C ALA A 22 4.72 2.44 1.34
N THR A 23 5.41 1.52 0.66
CA THR A 23 5.46 0.10 1.04
C THR A 23 6.06 -0.08 2.44
N VAL A 24 7.16 0.62 2.72
CA VAL A 24 7.85 0.57 4.01
C VAL A 24 6.97 1.09 5.14
N MET A 25 6.24 2.18 4.92
CA MET A 25 5.36 2.75 5.95
C MET A 25 4.25 1.76 6.36
N VAL A 26 3.61 1.09 5.40
CA VAL A 26 2.59 0.06 5.70
C VAL A 26 3.20 -1.17 6.35
N ALA A 27 4.44 -1.53 6.00
CA ALA A 27 5.14 -2.66 6.63
C ALA A 27 5.31 -2.47 8.14
N PHE A 28 5.57 -1.24 8.58
CA PHE A 28 5.82 -0.92 9.99
C PHE A 28 4.56 -0.58 10.78
N ASP A 29 3.62 0.15 10.18
CA ASP A 29 2.46 0.70 10.86
C ASP A 29 1.22 0.64 9.95
N GLY A 30 0.40 -0.41 10.14
CA GLY A 30 -0.74 -0.76 9.29
C GLY A 30 -2.06 -0.21 9.82
N LEU A 31 -2.89 -1.07 10.42
CA LEU A 31 -4.16 -0.66 11.03
C LEU A 31 -4.07 -0.80 12.54
N LYS A 32 -4.74 0.09 13.27
CA LYS A 32 -4.75 0.05 14.74
C LYS A 32 -6.11 -0.39 15.26
N SER A 33 -6.12 -1.10 16.38
CA SER A 33 -7.31 -1.42 17.16
C SER A 33 -6.99 -1.32 18.64
N GLY A 34 -7.50 -0.29 19.32
CA GLY A 34 -7.07 0.04 20.68
C GLY A 34 -5.58 0.38 20.72
N GLU A 35 -4.82 -0.32 21.56
CA GLU A 35 -3.36 -0.18 21.67
C GLU A 35 -2.59 -1.07 20.68
N TYR A 36 -3.27 -2.02 20.04
CA TYR A 36 -2.64 -2.93 19.08
C TYR A 36 -2.51 -2.26 17.70
N VAL A 37 -1.35 -2.44 17.07
CA VAL A 37 -1.08 -2.01 15.71
C VAL A 37 -0.73 -3.23 14.87
N ALA A 38 -1.63 -3.61 13.97
CA ALA A 38 -1.38 -4.64 12.98
C ALA A 38 -0.45 -4.10 11.90
N LYS A 39 0.63 -4.83 11.63
CA LYS A 39 1.57 -4.48 10.56
C LYS A 39 1.01 -4.89 9.20
N GLY A 40 1.47 -4.25 8.14
CA GLY A 40 1.02 -4.52 6.77
C GLY A 40 1.13 -5.98 6.34
N TYR A 41 2.22 -6.66 6.72
CA TYR A 41 2.39 -8.08 6.39
C TYR A 41 1.46 -8.99 7.21
N GLU A 42 1.14 -8.61 8.45
CA GLU A 42 0.17 -9.34 9.29
C GLU A 42 -1.22 -9.19 8.69
N LEU A 43 -1.57 -7.99 8.25
CA LEU A 43 -2.82 -7.70 7.54
C LEU A 43 -2.93 -8.47 6.22
N ALA A 44 -1.83 -8.56 5.47
CA ALA A 44 -1.79 -9.24 4.18
C ALA A 44 -1.89 -10.77 4.31
N PHE A 45 -1.04 -11.38 5.16
CA PHE A 45 -0.89 -12.83 5.23
C PHE A 45 -1.74 -13.49 6.33
N GLY A 46 -2.33 -12.68 7.21
CA GLY A 46 -2.91 -13.16 8.45
C GLY A 46 -1.85 -13.33 9.54
N ALA A 47 -2.28 -13.26 10.78
CA ALA A 47 -1.45 -13.44 11.96
C ALA A 47 -2.32 -13.89 13.15
N ASP A 48 -1.76 -14.71 14.02
CA ASP A 48 -2.39 -15.04 15.28
C ASP A 48 -2.22 -13.85 16.23
N LEU A 49 -3.34 -13.22 16.61
CA LEU A 49 -3.38 -12.12 17.56
C LEU A 49 -3.41 -12.74 18.96
N LEU A 50 -2.25 -13.25 19.39
CA LEU A 50 -2.11 -13.84 20.72
C LEU A 50 -2.30 -12.78 21.80
N SER A 51 -3.34 -12.98 22.60
CA SER A 51 -3.63 -12.28 23.86
C SER A 51 -4.04 -10.81 23.73
N LEU A 52 -5.32 -10.60 23.42
CA LEU A 52 -6.08 -9.44 23.90
C LEU A 52 -6.63 -9.66 25.33
N GLY A 53 -6.13 -10.68 26.04
CA GLY A 53 -6.59 -11.15 27.35
C GLY A 53 -6.63 -12.69 27.41
N GLU A 54 -6.52 -13.27 28.62
CA GLU A 54 -6.32 -14.71 28.91
C GLU A 54 -7.36 -15.70 28.30
N THR A 55 -8.39 -15.23 27.61
CA THR A 55 -9.49 -16.06 27.10
C THR A 55 -9.92 -15.79 25.66
N SER A 56 -9.23 -14.92 24.90
CA SER A 56 -9.58 -14.68 23.49
C SER A 56 -8.41 -14.97 22.55
N LEU A 57 -8.49 -16.08 21.82
CA LEU A 57 -7.67 -16.34 20.64
C LEU A 57 -8.37 -15.68 19.45
N ALA A 58 -7.81 -14.56 18.98
CA ALA A 58 -8.25 -13.91 17.75
C ALA A 58 -7.23 -14.17 16.65
N LYS A 59 -7.71 -14.41 15.43
CA LYS A 59 -6.87 -14.66 14.27
C LYS A 59 -7.22 -13.72 13.15
N LEU A 60 -6.20 -13.08 12.59
CA LEU A 60 -6.36 -12.30 11.39
C LEU A 60 -6.25 -13.22 10.19
N ASN A 61 -7.26 -13.19 9.33
CA ASN A 61 -7.29 -14.03 8.13
C ASN A 61 -6.55 -13.36 6.98
N PHE A 62 -6.08 -14.17 6.04
CA PHE A 62 -5.50 -13.67 4.79
C PHE A 62 -6.47 -12.70 4.12
N ASN A 63 -5.96 -11.52 3.78
CA ASN A 63 -6.76 -10.49 3.16
C ASN A 63 -6.14 -10.04 1.85
N VAL A 64 -6.80 -10.38 0.74
CA VAL A 64 -6.32 -10.06 -0.60
C VAL A 64 -6.21 -8.55 -0.84
N PHE A 65 -7.06 -7.75 -0.19
CA PHE A 65 -7.01 -6.29 -0.29
C PHE A 65 -5.84 -5.73 0.51
N ALA A 66 -5.58 -6.22 1.72
CA ALA A 66 -4.38 -5.86 2.47
C ALA A 66 -3.12 -6.23 1.70
N PHE A 67 -3.09 -7.43 1.11
CA PHE A 67 -2.00 -7.88 0.25
C PHE A 67 -1.79 -6.94 -0.94
N ALA A 68 -2.87 -6.59 -1.65
CA ALA A 68 -2.80 -5.65 -2.76
C ALA A 68 -2.33 -4.25 -2.32
N GLY A 69 -2.91 -3.69 -1.26
CA GLY A 69 -2.52 -2.37 -0.73
C GLY A 69 -1.07 -2.32 -0.27
N TYR A 70 -0.55 -3.42 0.27
CA TYR A 70 0.83 -3.56 0.70
C TYR A 70 1.81 -3.71 -0.48
N PHE A 71 1.51 -4.58 -1.46
CA PHE A 71 2.47 -4.93 -2.52
C PHE A 71 2.35 -4.09 -3.79
N LEU A 72 1.19 -3.53 -4.12
CA LEU A 72 1.01 -2.76 -5.34
C LEU A 72 1.98 -1.57 -5.51
N PRO A 73 2.32 -0.80 -4.44
CA PRO A 73 3.32 0.25 -4.58
C PRO A 73 4.70 -0.31 -4.96
N LEU A 74 5.11 -1.42 -4.35
CA LEU A 74 6.38 -2.07 -4.69
C LEU A 74 6.39 -2.58 -6.14
N VAL A 75 5.29 -3.21 -6.58
CA VAL A 75 5.13 -3.65 -7.97
C VAL A 75 5.19 -2.47 -8.94
N ALA A 76 4.55 -1.35 -8.60
CA ALA A 76 4.60 -0.14 -9.41
C ALA A 76 6.03 0.42 -9.57
N ALA A 77 6.81 0.42 -8.48
CA ALA A 77 8.22 0.84 -8.49
C ALA A 77 9.06 -0.01 -9.46
N ILE A 78 8.75 -1.30 -9.61
CA ILE A 78 9.42 -2.18 -10.57
C ILE A 78 8.93 -1.89 -11.99
N ILE A 79 7.60 -1.81 -12.19
CA ILE A 79 6.97 -1.62 -13.50
C ILE A 79 7.51 -0.36 -14.19
N ILE A 80 7.64 0.76 -13.47
CA ILE A 80 8.04 2.03 -14.07
C ILE A 80 9.46 2.03 -14.68
N PHE A 81 10.31 1.08 -14.26
CA PHE A 81 11.64 0.86 -14.83
C PHE A 81 11.69 -0.28 -15.85
N VAL A 82 10.99 -1.38 -15.59
CA VAL A 82 11.01 -2.58 -16.43
C VAL A 82 10.21 -2.37 -17.71
N VAL A 83 9.00 -1.84 -17.59
CA VAL A 83 8.12 -1.60 -18.72
C VAL A 83 8.36 -0.17 -19.19
N LYS A 84 9.06 -0.03 -20.32
CA LYS A 84 9.40 1.29 -20.86
C LYS A 84 8.22 1.90 -21.63
N GLY A 85 8.24 3.23 -21.71
CA GLY A 85 7.27 4.02 -22.45
C GLY A 85 5.95 4.23 -21.70
N LYS A 86 4.96 4.75 -22.43
CA LYS A 86 3.64 5.13 -21.90
C LYS A 86 2.96 4.00 -21.12
N VAL A 87 3.01 2.78 -21.64
CA VAL A 87 2.29 1.64 -21.06
C VAL A 87 2.77 1.34 -19.64
N GLY A 88 4.09 1.35 -19.42
CA GLY A 88 4.65 1.11 -18.10
C GLY A 88 4.37 2.23 -17.11
N ALA A 89 4.48 3.49 -17.55
CA ALA A 89 4.14 4.65 -16.72
C ALA A 89 2.64 4.63 -16.31
N LEU A 90 1.74 4.31 -17.24
CA LEU A 90 0.31 4.21 -16.96
C LEU A 90 -0.01 3.03 -16.04
N ALA A 91 0.57 1.86 -16.28
CA ALA A 91 0.40 0.70 -15.42
C ALA A 91 0.90 0.97 -14.00
N SER A 92 2.07 1.59 -13.85
CA SER A 92 2.58 2.04 -12.55
C SER A 92 1.63 3.03 -11.86
N ALA A 93 1.07 3.98 -12.60
CA ALA A 93 0.11 4.94 -12.05
C ALA A 93 -1.15 4.24 -11.53
N LEU A 94 -1.69 3.29 -12.29
CA LEU A 94 -2.86 2.50 -11.90
C LEU A 94 -2.60 1.66 -10.64
N CYS A 95 -1.43 1.02 -10.54
CA CYS A 95 -1.05 0.28 -9.34
C CYS A 95 -0.98 1.19 -8.10
N LEU A 96 -0.40 2.39 -8.23
CA LEU A 96 -0.23 3.32 -7.11
C LEU A 96 -1.54 3.96 -6.66
N ILE A 97 -2.37 4.41 -7.61
CA ILE A 97 -3.70 4.95 -7.31
C ILE A 97 -4.59 3.84 -6.73
N GLY A 98 -4.54 2.65 -7.33
CA GLY A 98 -5.25 1.47 -6.83
C GLY A 98 -4.84 1.12 -5.39
N ALA A 99 -3.54 1.14 -5.10
CA ALA A 99 -3.03 0.93 -3.74
C ALA A 99 -3.60 1.96 -2.75
N SER A 100 -3.57 3.26 -3.08
CA SER A 100 -4.16 4.31 -2.23
C SER A 100 -5.65 4.06 -1.96
N VAL A 101 -6.44 3.75 -2.99
CA VAL A 101 -7.87 3.48 -2.84
C VAL A 101 -8.11 2.26 -1.95
N VAL A 102 -7.38 1.17 -2.21
CA VAL A 102 -7.48 -0.06 -1.42
C VAL A 102 -7.13 0.20 0.04
N LEU A 103 -6.05 0.94 0.32
CA LEU A 103 -5.64 1.28 1.69
C LEU A 103 -6.67 2.16 2.40
N ILE A 104 -7.38 3.05 1.70
CA ILE A 104 -8.46 3.87 2.28
C ILE A 104 -9.65 2.99 2.69
N ILE A 105 -10.04 2.01 1.89
CA ILE A 105 -11.19 1.16 2.22
C ILE A 105 -10.83 -0.02 3.12
N LEU A 106 -9.54 -0.28 3.33
CA LEU A 106 -9.02 -1.44 4.05
C LEU A 106 -9.61 -1.66 5.45
N PRO A 107 -9.82 -0.64 6.30
CA PRO A 107 -10.39 -0.86 7.64
C PRO A 107 -11.75 -1.55 7.62
N GLY A 108 -12.56 -1.31 6.58
CA GLY A 108 -13.87 -1.95 6.40
C GLY A 108 -13.82 -3.33 5.76
N LEU A 109 -12.63 -3.79 5.34
CA LEU A 109 -12.44 -5.07 4.65
C LEU A 109 -11.65 -6.08 5.47
N VAL A 110 -11.03 -5.68 6.58
CA VAL A 110 -10.26 -6.59 7.44
C VAL A 110 -11.18 -7.32 8.40
N GLU A 111 -11.28 -8.63 8.20
CA GLU A 111 -12.05 -9.54 9.04
C GLU A 111 -11.14 -10.26 10.05
N VAL A 112 -11.66 -10.45 11.26
CA VAL A 112 -10.99 -11.17 12.34
C VAL A 112 -11.87 -12.36 12.74
N GLU A 113 -11.25 -13.53 12.81
CA GLU A 113 -11.88 -14.74 13.29
C GLU A 113 -11.66 -14.89 14.80
N TYR A 114 -12.74 -15.17 15.52
CA TYR A 114 -12.74 -15.32 16.97
C TYR A 114 -12.97 -16.78 17.34
N ALA A 115 -12.04 -17.40 18.06
CA ALA A 115 -12.23 -18.76 18.55
C ALA A 115 -13.24 -18.84 19.72
N ILE A 116 -13.40 -17.74 20.45
CA ILE A 116 -14.31 -17.59 21.59
C ILE A 116 -15.00 -16.23 21.44
N VAL A 117 -16.29 -16.12 21.79
CA VAL A 117 -17.06 -14.86 21.73
C VAL A 117 -16.29 -13.76 22.45
N GLY A 118 -15.75 -12.82 21.68
CA GLY A 118 -14.94 -11.71 22.14
C GLY A 118 -15.43 -10.37 21.57
N PRO A 119 -14.90 -9.24 22.07
CA PRO A 119 -15.26 -7.94 21.53
C PRO A 119 -14.83 -7.83 20.06
N LYS A 120 -15.71 -7.30 19.22
CA LYS A 120 -15.38 -6.99 17.82
C LYS A 120 -14.28 -5.92 17.79
N LEU A 121 -13.21 -6.19 17.07
CA LEU A 121 -12.12 -5.25 16.83
C LEU A 121 -12.60 -4.23 15.80
N THR A 122 -12.49 -2.96 16.15
CA THR A 122 -12.68 -1.85 15.22
C THR A 122 -11.32 -1.41 14.73
N TRP A 123 -11.13 -1.39 13.41
CA TRP A 123 -9.89 -0.96 12.78
C TRP A 123 -9.95 0.52 12.45
N ASP A 124 -8.96 1.26 12.93
CA ASP A 124 -8.73 2.65 12.57
C ASP A 124 -7.44 2.77 11.77
N PHE A 125 -7.31 3.89 11.05
CA PHE A 125 -6.06 4.23 10.40
C PHE A 125 -4.96 4.51 11.43
N SER A 126 -3.82 3.86 11.23
CA SER A 126 -2.57 4.26 11.86
C SER A 126 -1.89 5.38 11.06
N TRP A 127 -0.76 5.88 11.58
CA TRP A 127 -0.01 6.91 10.88
C TRP A 127 0.67 6.37 9.61
N GLY A 128 1.22 5.16 9.66
CA GLY A 128 1.91 4.55 8.52
C GLY A 128 1.01 4.35 7.31
N ILE A 129 -0.23 3.88 7.51
CA ILE A 129 -1.20 3.78 6.41
C ILE A 129 -1.55 5.15 5.83
N LEU A 130 -1.79 6.17 6.66
CA LEU A 130 -2.12 7.51 6.16
C LEU A 130 -0.99 8.09 5.30
N VAL A 131 0.25 7.94 5.76
CA VAL A 131 1.41 8.38 4.99
C VAL A 131 1.55 7.57 3.70
N SER A 132 1.34 6.25 3.74
CA SER A 132 1.40 5.41 2.55
C SER A 132 0.33 5.76 1.51
N ILE A 133 -0.90 6.06 1.94
CA ILE A 133 -1.96 6.55 1.06
C ILE A 133 -1.50 7.82 0.35
N GLY A 134 -0.94 8.78 1.09
CA GLY A 134 -0.45 10.04 0.54
C GLY A 134 0.71 9.86 -0.43
N LEU A 135 1.71 9.07 -0.05
CA LEU A 135 2.89 8.79 -0.89
C LEU A 135 2.51 8.04 -2.17
N SER A 136 1.64 7.04 -2.06
CA SER A 136 1.14 6.28 -3.21
C SER A 136 0.33 7.17 -4.16
N ALA A 137 -0.52 8.05 -3.63
CA ALA A 137 -1.30 8.98 -4.45
C ALA A 137 -0.39 9.97 -5.20
N LEU A 138 0.58 10.56 -4.50
CA LEU A 138 1.56 11.48 -5.10
C LEU A 138 2.43 10.79 -6.16
N ALA A 139 2.91 9.58 -5.87
CA ALA A 139 3.67 8.77 -6.81
C ALA A 139 2.81 8.40 -8.04
N GLY A 140 1.54 8.05 -7.84
CA GLY A 140 0.59 7.73 -8.90
C GLY A 140 0.35 8.92 -9.83
N ILE A 141 0.18 10.13 -9.29
CA ILE A 141 0.08 11.36 -10.08
C ILE A 141 1.38 11.61 -10.86
N GLY A 142 2.54 11.40 -10.24
CA GLY A 142 3.84 11.51 -10.90
C GLY A 142 4.01 10.53 -12.06
N ALA A 143 3.63 9.27 -11.87
CA ALA A 143 3.66 8.24 -12.92
C ALA A 143 2.67 8.55 -14.06
N LEU A 144 1.50 9.08 -13.72
CA LEU A 144 0.52 9.51 -14.72
C LEU A 144 1.05 10.68 -15.55
N TYR A 145 1.67 11.67 -14.91
CA TYR A 145 2.32 12.79 -15.61
C TYR A 145 3.45 12.31 -16.54
N GLU A 146 4.27 11.36 -16.09
CA GLU A 146 5.30 10.71 -16.91
C GLU A 146 4.70 10.03 -18.15
N SER A 147 3.55 9.36 -18.01
CA SER A 147 2.87 8.72 -19.14
C SER A 147 2.46 9.71 -20.23
N PHE A 148 2.15 10.96 -19.86
CA PHE A 148 1.84 12.03 -20.81
C PHE A 148 3.09 12.65 -21.45
N LEU A 149 4.24 12.62 -20.76
CA LEU A 149 5.51 13.08 -21.34
C LEU A 149 6.01 12.11 -22.42
N GLU A 150 5.78 10.82 -22.25
CA GLU A 150 6.13 9.77 -23.25
C GLU A 150 5.26 9.82 -24.52
N LEU A 151 4.22 10.66 -24.56
CA LEU A 151 3.40 10.90 -25.75
C LEU A 151 3.93 12.03 -26.66
N LYS A 152 4.88 12.84 -26.17
CA LYS A 152 5.43 14.02 -26.87
C LYS A 152 6.82 13.75 -27.43
#